data_AF-A0A2V9TA72-F1
#
_entry.id   AF-A0A2V9TA72-F1
#
_cell.length_a   1.000
_cell.length_b   1.000
_cell.length_c   1.000
_cell.angle_alpha   90.00
_cell.angle_beta   90.00
_cell.angle_gamma   90.00
#
_symmetry.space_group_name_H-M   'P 1'
#
loop_
_entity.id
_entity.type
_entity.pdbx_description
1 polymer ?
#
loop_
_entity_poly.entity_id
_entity_poly.type
_entity_poly.pdbx_seq_one_letter_code
_entity_poly.pdbx_strand_id
1 'polypeptide(L)'
;LHPFESQRERRGLIEKILSREQQAITTLVSGTLSDDLLQKTWVGITVLSTAATECAARGIPSFLCGWLEYSHYGYIEQFEKFGVGRVLRSPEEIAEIPQLIRRYRQPEVSSNLWQPVTSARLQEFR
;
A
#
# COMPACT_ATOMS: atom_id res chain seq x y z
N LEU A 1 -1.68 2.19 -12.68
CA LEU A 1 -3.12 2.55 -12.59
C LEU A 1 -3.91 1.34 -13.05
N HIS A 2 -5.14 1.16 -12.55
CA HIS A 2 -6.01 0.11 -13.07
C HIS A 2 -6.14 0.28 -14.60
N PRO A 3 -6.27 -0.79 -15.41
CA PRO A 3 -6.35 -0.66 -16.88
C PRO A 3 -7.44 0.30 -17.38
N PHE A 4 -8.48 0.52 -16.57
CA PHE A 4 -9.60 1.44 -16.85
C PHE A 4 -9.46 2.81 -16.19
N GLU A 5 -8.28 3.17 -15.68
CA GLU A 5 -8.05 4.45 -15.02
C GLU A 5 -6.86 5.18 -15.63
N SER A 6 -7.11 6.40 -16.11
CA SER A 6 -6.08 7.27 -16.65
C SER A 6 -5.57 8.28 -15.61
N GLN A 7 -4.33 8.73 -15.80
CA GLN A 7 -3.76 9.79 -14.97
C GLN A 7 -4.61 11.08 -15.05
N ARG A 8 -5.23 11.34 -16.21
CA ARG A 8 -6.11 12.49 -16.43
C ARG A 8 -7.36 12.43 -15.57
N GLU A 9 -8.04 11.29 -15.54
CA GLU A 9 -9.23 11.10 -14.70
C GLU A 9 -8.89 11.23 -13.21
N ARG A 10 -7.78 10.62 -12.78
CA ARG A 10 -7.33 10.74 -11.39
C ARG A 10 -7.00 12.18 -11.01
N ARG A 11 -6.37 12.95 -11.89
CA ARG A 11 -6.12 14.38 -11.68
C ARG A 11 -7.41 15.17 -11.53
N GLY A 12 -8.40 14.92 -12.39
CA GLY A 12 -9.70 15.56 -12.29
C GLY A 12 -10.46 15.24 -11.00
N LEU A 13 -10.26 14.04 -10.41
CA LEU A 13 -10.80 13.71 -9.09
C LEU A 13 -10.09 14.48 -7.97
N ILE A 14 -8.76 14.54 -8.01
CA ILE A 14 -7.95 15.28 -7.03
C ILE A 14 -8.36 16.76 -7.00
N GLU A 15 -8.51 17.38 -8.16
CA GLU A 15 -8.90 18.79 -8.29
C GLU A 15 -10.30 19.10 -7.73
N LYS A 16 -11.22 18.11 -7.76
CA LYS A 16 -12.58 18.24 -7.22
C LYS A 16 -12.65 18.06 -5.71
N ILE A 17 -11.78 17.23 -5.14
CA ILE A 17 -11.83 16.84 -3.72
C ILE A 17 -10.90 17.70 -2.87
N LEU A 18 -9.70 17.99 -3.36
CA LEU A 18 -8.69 18.70 -2.59
C LEU A 18 -8.79 20.22 -2.80
N SER A 19 -8.58 20.98 -1.73
CA SER A 19 -8.35 22.42 -1.80
C SER A 19 -7.04 22.76 -2.53
N ARG A 20 -6.86 24.01 -2.97
CA ARG A 20 -5.62 24.43 -3.66
C ARG A 20 -4.36 24.23 -2.81
N GLU A 21 -4.45 24.44 -1.49
CA GLU A 21 -3.33 24.22 -0.57
C GLU A 21 -2.96 22.73 -0.50
N GLN A 22 -3.96 21.86 -0.41
CA GLN A 22 -3.73 20.40 -0.43
C GLN A 22 -3.19 19.93 -1.78
N GLN A 23 -3.65 20.52 -2.88
CA GLN A 23 -3.12 20.22 -4.21
C GLN A 23 -1.64 20.62 -4.33
N ALA A 24 -1.22 21.72 -3.71
CA ALA A 24 0.17 22.18 -3.75
C ALA A 24 1.17 21.20 -3.10
N ILE A 25 0.70 20.36 -2.17
CA ILE A 25 1.50 19.31 -1.52
C ILE A 25 1.21 17.90 -2.05
N THR A 26 0.35 17.77 -3.07
CA THR A 26 -0.05 16.48 -3.64
C THR A 26 0.64 16.25 -4.98
N THR A 27 1.29 15.09 -5.12
CA THR A 27 1.91 14.67 -6.39
C THR A 27 1.27 13.40 -6.89
N LEU A 28 0.87 13.38 -8.16
CA LEU A 28 0.33 12.20 -8.82
C LEU A 28 1.44 11.46 -9.58
N VAL A 29 1.83 10.29 -9.06
CA VAL A 29 2.81 9.40 -9.69
C VAL A 29 2.10 8.28 -10.44
N SER A 30 2.59 7.93 -11.63
CA SER A 30 2.08 6.83 -12.44
C SER A 30 3.23 5.90 -12.86
N GLY A 31 2.99 4.59 -12.81
CA GLY A 31 4.00 3.58 -13.14
C GLY A 31 4.25 2.64 -11.95
N THR A 32 5.38 1.93 -12.00
CA THR A 32 5.89 1.16 -10.85
C THR A 32 6.41 2.12 -9.79
N LEU A 33 6.39 1.70 -8.52
CA LEU A 33 7.00 2.49 -7.45
C LEU A 33 8.52 2.42 -7.62
N SER A 34 9.18 3.57 -7.65
CA SER A 34 10.63 3.64 -7.71
C SER A 34 11.24 3.49 -6.32
N ASP A 35 12.49 3.03 -6.27
CA ASP A 35 13.22 2.98 -5.00
C ASP A 35 13.36 4.35 -4.34
N ASP A 36 13.59 5.41 -5.13
CA ASP A 36 13.65 6.79 -4.63
C ASP A 36 12.33 7.23 -3.96
N LEU A 37 11.19 6.86 -4.55
CA LEU A 37 9.88 7.16 -3.98
C LEU A 37 9.68 6.40 -2.66
N LEU A 38 10.02 5.10 -2.65
CA LEU A 38 9.88 4.27 -1.46
C LEU A 38 10.80 4.73 -0.31
N GLN A 39 12.04 5.12 -0.60
CA GLN A 39 12.97 5.64 0.41
C GLN A 39 12.49 6.95 1.06
N LYS A 40 11.74 7.78 0.32
CA LYS A 40 11.14 9.01 0.83
C LYS A 40 9.74 8.78 1.42
N THR A 41 9.24 7.55 1.38
CA THR A 41 7.91 7.20 1.90
C THR A 41 8.00 6.89 3.39
N TRP A 42 7.04 7.44 4.12
CA TRP A 42 6.93 7.45 5.57
C TRP A 42 5.74 6.62 6.03
N VAL A 43 4.70 6.52 5.20
CA VAL A 43 3.53 5.68 5.39
C VAL A 43 2.86 5.38 4.05
N GLY A 44 2.32 4.18 3.90
CA GLY A 44 1.40 3.80 2.83
C GLY A 44 -0.05 3.75 3.31
N ILE A 45 -1.00 4.25 2.52
CA ILE A 45 -2.44 4.09 2.75
C ILE A 45 -3.06 3.59 1.44
N THR A 46 -3.72 2.43 1.47
CA THR A 46 -4.24 1.79 0.26
C THR A 46 -5.35 0.80 0.58
N VAL A 47 -6.11 0.32 -0.42
CA VAL A 47 -7.12 -0.75 -0.21
C VAL A 47 -6.45 -2.12 -0.32
N LEU A 48 -6.08 -2.49 -1.55
CA LEU A 48 -5.31 -3.68 -1.89
C LEU A 48 -4.34 -3.29 -3.00
N SER A 49 -3.03 -3.35 -2.73
CA SER A 49 -2.04 -2.93 -3.72
C SER A 49 -0.71 -3.62 -3.48
N THR A 50 0.00 -3.93 -4.58
CA THR A 50 1.42 -4.30 -4.55
C THR A 50 2.26 -3.26 -3.83
N ALA A 51 1.82 -2.00 -3.79
CA ALA A 51 2.42 -0.94 -3.00
C ALA A 51 2.53 -1.29 -1.51
N ALA A 52 1.54 -1.96 -0.93
CA ALA A 52 1.58 -2.36 0.47
C ALA A 52 2.67 -3.41 0.71
N THR A 53 2.80 -4.39 -0.18
CA THR A 53 3.86 -5.41 -0.10
C THR A 53 5.25 -4.79 -0.26
N GLU A 54 5.42 -3.85 -1.19
CA GLU A 54 6.69 -3.14 -1.40
C GLU A 54 7.07 -2.24 -0.21
N CYS A 55 6.08 -1.62 0.43
CA CYS A 55 6.25 -0.87 1.67
C CYS A 55 6.66 -1.80 2.82
N ALA A 56 5.96 -2.92 3.01
CA ALA A 56 6.27 -3.90 4.03
C ALA A 56 7.71 -4.43 3.89
N ALA A 57 8.14 -4.77 2.67
CA ALA A 57 9.49 -5.22 2.40
C ALA A 57 10.59 -4.21 2.79
N ARG A 58 10.24 -2.92 2.90
CA ARG A 58 11.14 -1.83 3.30
C ARG A 58 10.88 -1.30 4.72
N GLY A 59 10.00 -1.95 5.48
CA GLY A 59 9.65 -1.54 6.84
C GLY A 59 8.79 -0.27 6.93
N ILE A 60 8.14 0.10 5.84
CA ILE A 60 7.27 1.27 5.78
C ILE A 60 5.88 0.85 6.30
N PRO A 61 5.32 1.52 7.32
CA PRO A 61 4.00 1.20 7.84
C PRO A 61 2.95 1.38 6.74
N SER A 62 2.12 0.37 6.53
CA SER A 62 1.01 0.40 5.59
C SER A 62 -0.32 0.21 6.30
N PHE A 63 -1.29 1.07 5.97
CA PHE A 63 -2.66 1.01 6.48
C PHE A 63 -3.61 0.63 5.34
N LEU A 64 -4.34 -0.47 5.53
CA LEU A 64 -5.19 -1.09 4.53
C LEU A 64 -6.64 -0.67 4.78
N CYS A 65 -7.25 0.07 3.85
CA CYS A 65 -8.61 0.56 3.95
C CYS A 65 -9.62 -0.58 3.70
N GLY A 66 -9.79 -1.46 4.68
CA GLY A 66 -10.65 -2.64 4.57
C GLY A 66 -12.12 -2.34 4.38
N TRP A 67 -12.59 -1.18 4.85
CA TRP A 67 -13.97 -0.74 4.58
C TRP A 67 -14.25 -0.47 3.09
N LEU A 68 -13.22 -0.37 2.24
CA LEU A 68 -13.33 -0.24 0.79
C LEU A 68 -13.10 -1.56 0.06
N GLU A 69 -12.78 -2.64 0.76
CA GLU A 69 -12.63 -3.94 0.12
C GLU A 69 -14.01 -4.49 -0.26
N TYR A 70 -14.28 -4.53 -1.57
CA TYR A 70 -15.49 -5.15 -2.13
C TYR A 70 -15.33 -6.65 -2.40
N SER A 71 -14.12 -7.19 -2.21
CA SER A 71 -13.75 -8.56 -2.57
C SER A 71 -14.08 -9.52 -1.43
N HIS A 72 -14.77 -10.62 -1.73
CA HIS A 72 -15.03 -11.71 -0.77
C HIS A 72 -13.86 -12.72 -0.69
N TYR A 73 -12.70 -12.38 -1.27
CA TYR A 73 -11.60 -13.33 -1.49
C TYR A 73 -10.60 -13.38 -0.34
N GLY A 74 -10.83 -12.62 0.73
CA GLY A 74 -10.04 -12.70 1.95
C GLY A 74 -8.62 -12.14 1.83
N TYR A 75 -8.36 -11.28 0.83
CA TYR A 75 -7.01 -10.81 0.54
C TYR A 75 -6.50 -9.89 1.64
N ILE A 76 -7.36 -9.04 2.21
CA ILE A 76 -6.94 -8.14 3.27
C ILE A 76 -6.57 -8.90 4.55
N GLU A 77 -7.28 -9.99 4.85
CA GLU A 77 -6.98 -10.87 5.98
C GLU A 77 -5.65 -11.59 5.77
N GLN A 78 -5.34 -11.98 4.54
CA GLN A 78 -4.01 -12.52 4.22
C GLN A 78 -2.93 -11.46 4.45
N PHE A 79 -3.13 -10.23 3.97
CA PHE A 79 -2.17 -9.14 4.13
C PHE A 79 -1.95 -8.81 5.62
N GLU A 80 -3.03 -8.78 6.42
CA GLU A 80 -2.96 -8.61 7.87
C GLU A 80 -2.18 -9.76 8.52
N LYS A 81 -2.53 -11.01 8.17
CA LYS A 81 -1.90 -12.23 8.70
C LYS A 81 -0.40 -12.29 8.43
N PHE A 82 0.04 -11.85 7.25
CA PHE A 82 1.45 -11.84 6.88
C PHE A 82 2.19 -10.56 7.28
N GLY A 83 1.53 -9.62 7.97
CA GLY A 83 2.16 -8.39 8.45
C GLY A 83 2.47 -7.37 7.36
N VAL A 84 1.79 -7.45 6.20
CA VAL A 84 1.95 -6.49 5.10
C VAL A 84 1.45 -5.09 5.50
N GLY A 85 0.43 -5.03 6.35
CA GLY A 85 -0.11 -3.78 6.84
C GLY A 85 -1.14 -4.00 7.93
N ARG A 86 -1.57 -2.90 8.54
CA ARG A 86 -2.66 -2.88 9.51
C ARG A 86 -3.97 -2.58 8.80
N VAL A 87 -4.98 -3.42 9.02
CA VAL A 87 -6.31 -3.20 8.47
C VAL A 87 -7.02 -2.12 9.29
N LEU A 88 -7.55 -1.14 8.57
CA LEU A 88 -8.51 -0.16 9.08
C LEU A 88 -9.91 -0.65 8.71
N ARG A 89 -10.78 -0.82 9.70
CA ARG A 89 -12.12 -1.41 9.50
C ARG A 89 -13.19 -0.37 9.24
N SER A 90 -12.89 0.90 9.50
CA SER A 90 -13.78 2.02 9.19
C SER A 90 -13.02 3.28 8.77
N PRO A 91 -13.68 4.23 8.07
CA PRO A 91 -13.08 5.51 7.70
C PRO A 91 -12.57 6.33 8.89
N GLU A 92 -13.22 6.22 10.04
CA GLU A 92 -12.89 6.98 11.25
C GLU A 92 -11.48 6.62 11.77
N GLU A 93 -11.03 5.39 11.57
CA GLU A 93 -9.70 4.93 12.00
C GLU A 93 -8.55 5.66 11.28
N ILE A 94 -8.81 6.36 10.16
CA ILE A 94 -7.81 7.22 9.50
C ILE A 94 -7.27 8.27 10.47
N ALA A 95 -8.13 8.81 11.35
CA ALA A 95 -7.74 9.82 12.33
C ALA A 95 -6.72 9.30 13.36
N GLU A 96 -6.63 7.98 13.53
CA GLU A 96 -5.70 7.34 14.47
C GLU A 96 -4.30 7.14 13.87
N ILE A 97 -4.16 7.16 12.54
CA ILE A 97 -2.90 6.88 11.83
C ILE A 97 -1.70 7.63 12.43
N PRO A 98 -1.75 8.94 12.74
CA PRO A 98 -0.62 9.64 13.34
C PRO A 98 -0.14 9.03 14.67
N GLN A 99 -1.05 8.52 15.50
CA GLN A 99 -0.69 7.85 16.76
C GLN A 99 -0.16 6.44 16.51
N LEU A 100 -0.71 5.75 15.52
CA LEU A 100 -0.28 4.41 15.13
C LEU A 100 1.15 4.40 14.58
N ILE A 101 1.51 5.40 13.77
CA ILE A 101 2.88 5.59 13.25
C ILE A 101 3.86 5.78 14.41
N ARG A 102 3.52 6.59 15.42
CA ARG A 102 4.40 6.81 16.59
C ARG A 102 4.70 5.55 17.38
N ARG A 103 3.77 4.59 17.39
CA ARG A 103 3.90 3.30 18.09
C ARG A 103 4.35 2.18 17.15
N TYR A 104 4.56 2.48 15.88
CA TYR A 104 4.88 1.46 14.90
C TYR A 104 6.24 0.85 15.21
N ARG A 105 6.22 -0.46 15.42
CA ARG A 105 7.39 -1.31 15.37
C ARG A 105 7.27 -2.08 14.08
N GLN A 106 8.31 -2.03 13.26
CA GLN A 106 8.37 -2.87 12.07
C GLN A 106 8.15 -4.32 12.50
N PRO A 107 7.08 -4.99 12.04
CA PRO A 107 6.89 -6.41 12.30
C PRO A 107 8.08 -7.15 11.68
N GLU A 108 8.43 -8.31 12.23
CA GLU A 108 9.24 -9.26 11.47
C GLU A 108 8.43 -9.67 10.24
N VAL A 109 8.70 -8.98 9.13
CA VAL A 109 8.21 -9.30 7.80
C VAL A 109 8.70 -10.71 7.55
N SER A 110 7.76 -11.67 7.57
CA SER A 110 8.11 -13.09 7.38
C SER A 110 9.02 -13.19 6.16
N SER A 111 10.13 -13.92 6.28
CA SER A 111 11.06 -14.21 5.17
C SER A 111 10.40 -14.90 3.97
N ASN A 112 9.10 -15.19 4.07
CA ASN A 112 8.24 -15.78 3.05
C ASN A 112 7.38 -14.77 2.29
N LEU A 113 7.38 -13.47 2.65
CA LEU A 113 6.60 -12.45 1.92
C LEU A 113 7.11 -12.23 0.50
N TRP A 114 8.42 -12.39 0.29
CA TRP A 114 9.04 -12.37 -1.01
C TRP A 114 10.32 -13.22 -0.97
N GLN A 115 10.41 -14.22 -1.84
CA GLN A 115 11.67 -14.91 -2.10
C GLN A 115 11.97 -14.84 -3.59
N PRO A 116 13.18 -14.40 -3.99
CA PRO A 116 13.58 -14.51 -5.38
C PRO A 116 13.55 -15.99 -5.76
N VAL A 117 12.87 -16.30 -6.87
CA VAL A 117 12.83 -17.66 -7.39
C VAL A 117 14.24 -18.04 -7.83
N THR A 118 14.80 -19.10 -7.25
CA THR A 118 16.11 -19.60 -7.64
C THR A 118 15.99 -20.44 -8.91
N SER A 119 17.07 -20.50 -9.70
CA SER A 119 17.15 -21.33 -10.90
C SER A 119 16.84 -22.80 -10.60
N ALA A 120 17.22 -23.29 -9.41
CA ALA A 120 16.92 -24.63 -8.94
C ALA A 120 15.40 -24.86 -8.72
N ARG A 121 14.71 -23.93 -8.05
CA ARG A 121 13.25 -24.01 -7.86
C ARG A 121 12.46 -23.92 -9.16
N LEU A 122 12.95 -23.19 -10.16
CA LEU A 122 12.32 -23.12 -11.49
C LEU A 122 12.31 -24.47 -12.21
N GLN A 123 13.28 -25.34 -11.94
CA GLN A 123 13.35 -26.67 -12.56
C GLN A 123 12.35 -27.66 -11.97
N GLU A 124 11.86 -27.44 -10.74
CA GLU A 124 10.85 -28.29 -10.08
C GLU A 124 9.43 -28.10 -10.65
N PHE A 125 9.19 -27.03 -11.42
CA PHE A 125 7.90 -26.71 -12.05
C PHE A 125 7.83 -27.13 -13.53
N ARG A 126 8.77 -27.95 -14.02
CA ARG A 126 8.76 -28.56 -15.36
C ARG A 126 8.40 -30.03 -15.28
#